data_AF-A0A433UX89-F1
#
_entry.id   AF-A0A433UX89-F1
#
_cell.length_a   1.000
_cell.length_b   1.000
_cell.length_c   1.000
_cell.angle_alpha   90.00
_cell.angle_beta   90.00
_cell.angle_gamma   90.00
#
_symmetry.space_group_name_H-M   'P 1'
#
loop_
_entity.id
_entity.type
_entity.pdbx_description
1 polymer ?
#
loop_
_entity_poly.entity_id
_entity_poly.type
_entity_poly.pdbx_seq_one_letter_code
_entity_poly.pdbx_strand_id
1 'polypeptide(L)'
;MKSLLTDAELEASAIVANCLMNRQRQLMGSNSYVKELGFNPLSFITTRIKNQKSTAWLDVCCGTGRALIQAAESLYKLELTSQTLLVGVDIVSQFYAYPPELINLELLNNSIHTFTSSRKFDLITCVHGLHYLGDKLKVLENAASWLTDNGLLIAHLDLANLWIVEDDKVKPMSKKLLSNAGLKYNNRKKLLFLENRQELMFELEYLGADDCAGANYTGQPAVNSFYTLNFNK
;
A
#
# COMPACT_ATOMS: atom_id res chain seq x y z
N MET A 1 15.51 6.64 -24.32
CA MET A 1 14.33 6.49 -23.45
C MET A 1 13.65 7.84 -23.32
N LYS A 2 12.32 7.89 -23.22
CA LYS A 2 11.61 9.10 -22.77
C LYS A 2 12.12 9.44 -21.36
N SER A 3 12.13 10.72 -20.97
CA SER A 3 12.54 11.09 -19.61
C SER A 3 11.64 10.37 -18.59
N LEU A 4 12.25 9.70 -17.62
CA LEU A 4 11.51 9.12 -16.50
C LEU A 4 10.96 10.26 -15.63
N LEU A 5 9.77 10.04 -15.07
CA LEU A 5 9.10 10.97 -14.17
C LEU A 5 9.59 10.75 -12.74
N THR A 6 9.81 11.84 -12.02
CA THR A 6 9.92 11.81 -10.56
C THR A 6 8.58 11.48 -9.91
N ASP A 7 8.57 11.11 -8.63
CA ASP A 7 7.32 10.84 -7.90
C ASP A 7 6.38 12.07 -7.92
N ALA A 8 6.93 13.28 -7.75
CA ALA A 8 6.14 14.51 -7.77
C ALA A 8 5.51 14.81 -9.16
N GLU A 9 6.25 14.57 -10.25
CA GLU A 9 5.71 14.72 -11.61
C GLU A 9 4.65 13.67 -11.91
N LEU A 10 4.89 12.43 -11.47
CA LEU A 10 3.96 11.32 -11.62
C LEU A 10 2.65 11.58 -10.86
N GLU A 11 2.73 12.09 -9.64
CA GLU A 11 1.57 12.45 -8.82
C GLU A 11 0.67 13.51 -9.47
N ALA A 12 1.27 14.42 -10.25
CA ALA A 12 0.56 15.42 -11.04
C ALA A 12 0.04 14.89 -12.40
N SER A 13 0.44 13.68 -12.80
CA SER A 13 0.06 13.11 -14.10
C SER A 13 -1.40 12.66 -14.11
N ALA A 14 -2.04 12.67 -15.28
CA ALA A 14 -3.44 12.27 -15.42
C ALA A 14 -3.69 10.80 -15.00
N ILE A 15 -2.65 9.95 -15.03
CA ILE A 15 -2.72 8.56 -14.58
C ILE A 15 -2.74 8.45 -13.06
N VAL A 16 -2.25 9.42 -12.30
CA VAL A 16 -2.33 9.42 -10.84
C VAL A 16 -3.40 10.40 -10.34
N ALA A 17 -3.41 11.63 -10.87
CA ALA A 17 -4.32 12.70 -10.48
C ALA A 17 -5.77 12.52 -10.96
N ASN A 18 -6.00 12.04 -12.19
CA ASN A 18 -7.34 11.94 -12.79
C ASN A 18 -7.93 10.51 -12.78
N CYS A 19 -7.31 9.58 -12.05
CA CYS A 19 -7.35 8.18 -12.46
C CYS A 19 -8.72 7.49 -12.27
N LEU A 20 -9.13 6.74 -13.30
CA LEU A 20 -10.31 5.87 -13.45
C LEU A 20 -10.35 4.67 -12.47
N MET A 21 -9.74 4.84 -11.30
CA MET A 21 -9.55 3.81 -10.30
C MET A 21 -10.82 3.52 -9.52
N ASN A 22 -10.88 2.29 -9.01
CA ASN A 22 -11.92 1.90 -8.08
C ASN A 22 -11.54 2.36 -6.66
N ARG A 23 -11.84 3.62 -6.38
CA ARG A 23 -11.53 4.26 -5.08
C ARG A 23 -12.53 3.92 -3.99
N GLN A 24 -13.61 3.25 -4.36
CA GLN A 24 -14.79 3.04 -3.53
C GLN A 24 -14.91 1.59 -3.07
N ARG A 25 -13.80 0.86 -3.02
CA ARG A 25 -13.75 -0.52 -2.53
C ARG A 25 -14.31 -0.57 -1.11
N GLN A 26 -15.12 -1.58 -0.87
CA GLN A 26 -15.76 -1.81 0.41
C GLN A 26 -14.88 -2.68 1.30
N LEU A 27 -15.19 -2.72 2.59
CA LEU A 27 -14.55 -3.69 3.48
C LEU A 27 -14.94 -5.13 3.09
N MET A 28 -16.22 -5.36 2.80
CA MET A 28 -16.79 -6.68 2.45
C MET A 28 -17.66 -6.62 1.17
N GLY A 29 -17.92 -7.78 0.54
CA GLY A 29 -18.72 -7.90 -0.68
C GLY A 29 -17.92 -8.25 -1.94
N SER A 30 -18.53 -8.12 -3.12
CA SER A 30 -17.91 -8.52 -4.41
C SER A 30 -16.77 -7.63 -4.88
N ASN A 31 -16.76 -6.37 -4.43
CA ASN A 31 -15.73 -5.36 -4.68
C ASN A 31 -15.13 -4.91 -3.34
N SER A 32 -14.29 -5.75 -2.71
CA SER A 32 -13.94 -5.56 -1.31
C SER A 32 -12.55 -6.02 -0.90
N TYR A 33 -12.06 -5.45 0.19
CA TYR A 33 -10.79 -5.82 0.81
C TYR A 33 -10.76 -7.29 1.20
N VAL A 34 -11.87 -7.85 1.73
CA VAL A 34 -11.96 -9.29 2.02
C VAL A 34 -11.63 -10.15 0.81
N LYS A 35 -12.18 -9.81 -0.35
CA LYS A 35 -11.98 -10.56 -1.59
C LYS A 35 -10.55 -10.40 -2.10
N GLU A 36 -10.06 -9.16 -2.14
CA GLU A 36 -8.73 -8.85 -2.68
C GLU A 36 -7.61 -9.44 -1.80
N LEU A 37 -7.69 -9.29 -0.48
CA LEU A 37 -6.67 -9.77 0.46
C LEU A 37 -6.81 -11.27 0.78
N GLY A 38 -8.01 -11.84 0.58
CA GLY A 38 -8.32 -13.21 0.95
C GLY A 38 -8.51 -13.46 2.45
N PHE A 39 -8.56 -12.40 3.25
CA PHE A 39 -8.97 -12.43 4.67
C PHE A 39 -9.70 -11.13 5.03
N ASN A 40 -10.41 -11.11 6.15
CA ASN A 40 -11.12 -9.92 6.63
C ASN A 40 -10.24 -9.05 7.54
N PRO A 41 -9.85 -7.83 7.12
CA PRO A 41 -9.09 -6.89 7.96
C PRO A 41 -9.74 -6.61 9.32
N LEU A 42 -11.06 -6.44 9.35
CA LEU A 42 -11.78 -6.17 10.60
C LEU A 42 -11.71 -7.38 11.55
N SER A 43 -11.82 -8.61 11.03
CA SER A 43 -11.64 -9.82 11.84
C SER A 43 -10.21 -9.94 12.36
N PHE A 44 -9.21 -9.54 11.57
CA PHE A 44 -7.81 -9.51 12.01
C PHE A 44 -7.63 -8.55 13.19
N ILE A 45 -8.11 -7.31 13.07
CA ILE A 45 -8.01 -6.28 14.11
C ILE A 45 -8.74 -6.70 15.39
N THR A 46 -10.00 -7.13 15.26
CA THR A 46 -10.82 -7.55 16.42
C THR A 46 -10.27 -8.78 17.13
N THR A 47 -9.60 -9.69 16.41
CA THR A 47 -8.93 -10.85 17.02
C THR A 47 -7.71 -10.42 17.83
N ARG A 48 -6.93 -9.44 17.34
CA ARG A 48 -5.76 -8.94 18.07
C ARG A 48 -6.12 -8.25 19.36
N ILE A 49 -7.14 -7.39 19.36
CA ILE A 49 -7.57 -6.66 20.56
C ILE A 49 -7.87 -7.60 21.73
N LYS A 50 -8.33 -8.83 21.47
CA LYS A 50 -8.54 -9.83 22.55
C LYS A 50 -7.26 -10.18 23.32
N ASN A 51 -6.10 -10.04 22.68
CA ASN A 51 -4.79 -10.41 23.22
C ASN A 51 -3.89 -9.19 23.52
N GLN A 52 -4.28 -7.97 23.12
CA GLN A 52 -3.48 -6.76 23.31
C GLN A 52 -4.35 -5.52 23.57
N LYS A 53 -3.83 -4.55 24.32
CA LYS A 53 -4.59 -3.36 24.78
C LYS A 53 -5.13 -2.47 23.67
N SER A 54 -4.40 -2.37 22.55
CA SER A 54 -4.80 -1.57 21.41
C SER A 54 -4.25 -2.13 20.11
N THR A 55 -4.94 -1.89 19.00
CA THR A 55 -4.53 -2.36 17.66
C THR A 55 -4.65 -1.24 16.64
N ALA A 56 -3.66 -1.10 15.75
CA ALA A 56 -3.65 -0.07 14.73
C ALA A 56 -3.59 -0.64 13.30
N TRP A 57 -4.36 -0.04 12.39
CA TRP A 57 -4.39 -0.35 10.95
C TRP A 57 -4.04 0.90 10.14
N LEU A 58 -3.01 0.82 9.30
CA LEU A 58 -2.73 1.77 8.23
C LEU A 58 -3.17 1.22 6.87
N ASP A 59 -3.91 2.00 6.09
CA ASP A 59 -4.22 1.71 4.69
C ASP A 59 -3.56 2.73 3.77
N VAL A 60 -2.65 2.24 2.93
CA VAL A 60 -1.88 3.02 1.97
C VAL A 60 -2.63 3.05 0.64
N CYS A 61 -2.85 4.26 0.12
CA CYS A 61 -3.70 4.55 -1.04
C CYS A 61 -5.15 4.12 -0.78
N CYS A 62 -5.74 4.63 0.30
CA CYS A 62 -7.05 4.20 0.79
C CYS A 62 -8.25 4.65 -0.08
N GLY A 63 -8.01 5.40 -1.16
CA GLY A 63 -9.05 5.92 -2.05
C GLY A 63 -9.99 6.86 -1.31
N THR A 64 -11.30 6.56 -1.34
CA THR A 64 -12.29 7.37 -0.60
C THR A 64 -12.35 7.03 0.90
N GLY A 65 -11.47 6.15 1.39
CA GLY A 65 -11.46 5.69 2.79
C GLY A 65 -12.63 4.77 3.14
N ARG A 66 -13.47 4.38 2.17
CA ARG A 66 -14.73 3.66 2.39
C ARG A 66 -14.57 2.38 3.21
N ALA A 67 -13.55 1.58 2.93
CA ALA A 67 -13.29 0.35 3.68
C ALA A 67 -12.94 0.62 5.15
N LEU A 68 -12.13 1.65 5.41
CA LEU A 68 -11.78 2.08 6.77
C LEU A 68 -12.98 2.67 7.51
N ILE A 69 -13.82 3.46 6.84
CA ILE A 69 -15.07 4.00 7.42
C ILE A 69 -15.99 2.85 7.85
N GLN A 70 -16.22 1.86 6.98
CA GLN A 70 -17.03 0.69 7.31
C GLN A 70 -16.43 -0.15 8.46
N ALA A 71 -15.10 -0.23 8.54
CA ALA A 71 -14.42 -0.87 9.66
C ALA A 71 -14.59 -0.09 10.96
N ALA A 72 -14.42 1.23 10.92
CA ALA A 72 -14.61 2.14 12.06
C ALA A 72 -16.04 2.07 12.60
N GLU A 73 -17.06 2.11 11.73
CA GLU A 73 -18.46 1.95 12.10
C GLU A 73 -18.73 0.61 12.79
N SER A 74 -18.09 -0.45 12.31
CA SER A 74 -18.23 -1.78 12.92
C SER A 74 -17.57 -1.85 14.28
N LEU A 75 -16.37 -1.25 14.44
CA LEU A 75 -15.67 -1.17 15.72
C LEU A 75 -16.41 -0.29 16.73
N TYR A 76 -17.06 0.78 16.28
CA TYR A 76 -17.92 1.62 17.10
C TYR A 76 -19.10 0.83 17.68
N LYS A 77 -19.80 0.06 16.83
CA LYS A 77 -20.90 -0.83 17.27
C LYS A 77 -20.46 -1.93 18.24
N LEU A 78 -19.19 -2.32 18.19
CA LEU A 78 -18.59 -3.30 19.08
C LEU A 78 -17.98 -2.67 20.35
N GLU A 79 -18.09 -1.35 20.52
CA GLU A 79 -17.50 -0.60 21.64
C GLU A 79 -15.97 -0.70 21.70
N LEU A 80 -15.31 -0.85 20.55
CA LEU A 80 -13.85 -1.03 20.42
C LEU A 80 -13.13 0.23 19.92
N THR A 81 -13.84 1.36 19.76
CA THR A 81 -13.27 2.62 19.25
C THR A 81 -12.05 3.08 20.06
N SER A 82 -12.12 3.05 21.39
CA SER A 82 -11.01 3.49 22.27
C SER A 82 -9.79 2.58 22.25
N GLN A 83 -9.91 1.37 21.70
CA GLN A 83 -8.84 0.36 21.61
C GLN A 83 -8.28 0.24 20.19
N THR A 84 -8.76 1.06 19.24
CA THR A 84 -8.36 0.97 17.85
C THR A 84 -7.90 2.29 17.29
N LEU A 85 -7.04 2.21 16.28
CA LEU A 85 -6.66 3.33 15.43
C LEU A 85 -6.68 2.87 13.98
N LEU A 86 -7.37 3.59 13.12
CA LEU A 86 -7.46 3.37 11.69
C LEU A 86 -6.94 4.63 10.99
N VAL A 87 -5.89 4.48 10.19
CA VAL A 87 -5.30 5.59 9.42
C VAL A 87 -5.37 5.24 7.95
N GLY A 88 -5.97 6.10 7.15
CA GLY A 88 -5.94 6.01 5.69
C GLY A 88 -5.12 7.14 5.11
N VAL A 89 -4.22 6.84 4.19
CA VAL A 89 -3.44 7.85 3.46
C VAL A 89 -3.76 7.73 1.98
N ASP A 90 -4.16 8.83 1.35
CA ASP A 90 -4.30 8.93 -0.10
C ASP A 90 -3.93 10.34 -0.55
N ILE A 91 -3.36 10.46 -1.74
CA ILE A 91 -2.96 11.76 -2.28
C ILE A 91 -4.15 12.56 -2.83
N VAL A 92 -5.29 11.91 -3.04
CA VAL A 92 -6.49 12.60 -3.48
C VAL A 92 -7.48 12.70 -2.34
N SER A 93 -7.79 13.95 -1.96
CA SER A 93 -8.72 14.32 -0.89
C SER A 93 -10.21 14.09 -1.22
N GLN A 94 -10.56 12.95 -1.82
CA GLN A 94 -11.95 12.58 -2.12
C GLN A 94 -12.51 11.58 -1.10
N PHE A 95 -12.15 11.76 0.17
CA PHE A 95 -12.66 10.93 1.25
C PHE A 95 -14.17 11.09 1.39
N TYR A 96 -14.87 9.99 1.68
CA TYR A 96 -16.27 10.05 2.06
C TYR A 96 -16.41 10.68 3.44
N ALA A 97 -17.49 11.44 3.62
CA ALA A 97 -17.87 11.93 4.94
C ALA A 97 -18.18 10.74 5.86
N TYR A 98 -17.81 10.87 7.13
CA TYR A 98 -18.10 9.87 8.16
C TYR A 98 -18.51 10.55 9.47
N PRO A 99 -19.27 9.85 10.34
CA PRO A 99 -19.74 10.42 11.60
C PRO A 99 -18.59 10.83 12.54
N PRO A 100 -18.71 11.96 13.26
CA PRO A 100 -17.66 12.45 14.16
C PRO A 100 -17.39 11.52 15.35
N GLU A 101 -18.31 10.60 15.67
CA GLU A 101 -18.16 9.59 16.73
C GLU A 101 -17.10 8.53 16.40
N LEU A 102 -16.69 8.42 15.13
CA LEU A 102 -15.62 7.53 14.68
C LEU A 102 -14.24 8.13 14.99
N ILE A 103 -14.01 8.47 16.25
CA ILE A 103 -12.79 9.16 16.73
C ILE A 103 -11.50 8.34 16.55
N ASN A 104 -11.63 7.05 16.23
CA ASN A 104 -10.52 6.16 15.93
C ASN A 104 -10.09 6.19 14.46
N LEU A 105 -10.76 6.95 13.60
CA LEU A 105 -10.48 7.03 12.17
C LEU A 105 -9.82 8.36 11.79
N GLU A 106 -8.72 8.27 11.07
CA GLU A 106 -7.99 9.40 10.50
C GLU A 106 -7.81 9.17 8.99
N LEU A 107 -8.29 10.08 8.15
CA LEU A 107 -8.08 10.05 6.70
C LEU A 107 -7.25 11.26 6.28
N LEU A 108 -6.05 10.99 5.76
CA LEU A 108 -5.02 11.99 5.49
C LEU A 108 -4.83 12.18 4.00
N ASN A 109 -5.01 13.43 3.54
CA ASN A 109 -4.60 13.85 2.21
C ASN A 109 -3.08 14.08 2.21
N ASN A 110 -2.31 13.07 1.80
CA ASN A 110 -0.87 13.16 1.75
C ASN A 110 -0.31 12.20 0.69
N SER A 111 0.85 12.55 0.12
CA SER A 111 1.62 11.60 -0.67
C SER A 111 2.21 10.55 0.27
N ILE A 112 2.11 9.28 -0.12
CA ILE A 112 2.77 8.21 0.63
C ILE A 112 4.30 8.28 0.53
N HIS A 113 4.84 8.91 -0.52
CA HIS A 113 6.28 9.07 -0.71
C HIS A 113 6.89 10.02 0.33
N THR A 114 6.11 10.99 0.82
CA THR A 114 6.54 11.97 1.84
C THR A 114 5.91 11.73 3.22
N PHE A 115 4.87 10.89 3.31
CA PHE A 115 4.26 10.52 4.58
C PHE A 115 5.27 9.82 5.50
N THR A 116 5.31 10.27 6.75
CA THR A 116 6.10 9.63 7.81
C THR A 116 5.21 9.38 9.02
N SER A 117 5.55 8.35 9.79
CA SER A 117 4.86 8.05 11.04
C SER A 117 5.85 7.57 12.09
N SER A 118 5.72 8.11 13.30
CA SER A 118 6.35 7.53 14.49
C SER A 118 5.53 6.39 15.09
N ARG A 119 4.26 6.24 14.66
CA ARG A 119 3.36 5.18 15.13
C ARG A 119 3.74 3.84 14.50
N LYS A 120 3.39 2.76 15.21
CA LYS A 120 3.49 1.39 14.71
C LYS A 120 2.09 0.81 14.46
N PHE A 121 1.99 -0.05 13.47
CA PHE A 121 0.74 -0.64 13.01
C PHE A 121 0.78 -2.16 13.04
N ASP A 122 -0.29 -2.77 13.51
CA ASP A 122 -0.46 -4.23 13.51
C ASP A 122 -0.87 -4.76 12.15
N LEU A 123 -1.54 -3.92 11.37
CA LEU A 123 -1.92 -4.19 9.99
C LEU A 123 -1.56 -3.00 9.11
N ILE A 124 -0.86 -3.26 8.02
CA ILE A 124 -0.66 -2.30 6.94
C ILE A 124 -1.18 -2.93 5.65
N THR A 125 -2.10 -2.26 4.98
CA THR A 125 -2.64 -2.71 3.69
C THR A 125 -2.27 -1.74 2.58
N CYS A 126 -2.06 -2.25 1.37
CA CYS A 126 -2.05 -1.45 0.15
C CYS A 126 -2.77 -2.21 -0.96
N VAL A 127 -4.07 -1.97 -1.12
CA VAL A 127 -4.93 -2.68 -2.07
C VAL A 127 -4.91 -1.96 -3.41
N HIS A 128 -4.20 -2.52 -4.39
CA HIS A 128 -4.03 -1.98 -5.76
C HIS A 128 -3.34 -0.60 -5.85
N GLY A 129 -3.00 0.04 -4.73
CA GLY A 129 -2.36 1.36 -4.70
C GLY A 129 -0.99 1.39 -5.39
N LEU A 130 -0.16 0.36 -5.17
CA LEU A 130 1.19 0.31 -5.74
C LEU A 130 1.21 0.33 -7.27
N HIS A 131 0.12 0.05 -7.98
CA HIS A 131 0.09 0.13 -9.45
C HIS A 131 0.33 1.54 -9.99
N TYR A 132 0.17 2.57 -9.17
CA TYR A 132 0.20 3.98 -9.57
C TYR A 132 1.30 4.79 -8.91
N LEU A 133 2.02 4.17 -7.96
CA LEU A 133 3.12 4.81 -7.26
C LEU A 133 4.40 4.71 -8.09
N GLY A 134 5.26 5.71 -7.98
CA GLY A 134 6.55 5.73 -8.66
C GLY A 134 7.53 4.82 -7.94
N ASP A 135 8.16 5.27 -6.87
CA ASP A 135 9.01 4.41 -6.04
C ASP A 135 8.21 3.43 -5.15
N LYS A 136 7.73 2.34 -5.77
CA LYS A 136 6.96 1.27 -5.11
C LYS A 136 7.76 0.56 -4.02
N LEU A 137 9.07 0.37 -4.23
CA LEU A 137 9.94 -0.33 -3.27
C LEU A 137 10.18 0.50 -2.02
N LYS A 138 10.44 1.81 -2.15
CA LYS A 138 10.63 2.67 -0.99
C LYS A 138 9.38 2.76 -0.12
N VAL A 139 8.21 2.77 -0.73
CA VAL A 139 6.93 2.71 -0.01
C VAL A 139 6.80 1.42 0.81
N LEU A 140 7.24 0.28 0.28
CA LEU A 140 7.26 -0.98 1.02
C LEU A 140 8.28 -0.96 2.17
N GLU A 141 9.48 -0.39 1.97
CA GLU A 141 10.48 -0.22 3.04
C GLU A 141 9.92 0.62 4.20
N ASN A 142 9.32 1.77 3.87
CA ASN A 142 8.74 2.68 4.85
C ASN A 142 7.60 1.99 5.60
N ALA A 143 6.69 1.32 4.88
CA ALA A 143 5.60 0.55 5.48
C ALA A 143 6.12 -0.54 6.42
N ALA A 144 7.12 -1.32 6.01
CA ALA A 144 7.76 -2.33 6.86
C ALA A 144 8.34 -1.71 8.14
N SER A 145 8.94 -0.53 8.04
CA SER A 145 9.50 0.19 9.19
C SER A 145 8.43 0.59 10.22
N TRP A 146 7.18 0.77 9.79
CA TRP A 146 6.05 1.15 10.65
C TRP A 146 5.30 -0.05 11.22
N LEU A 147 5.71 -1.29 10.97
CA LEU A 147 5.07 -2.45 11.59
C LEU A 147 5.38 -2.54 13.10
N THR A 148 4.41 -3.01 13.88
CA THR A 148 4.69 -3.57 15.20
C THR A 148 5.51 -4.86 15.07
N ASP A 149 6.15 -5.32 16.15
CA ASP A 149 7.03 -6.50 16.10
C ASP A 149 6.31 -7.75 15.61
N ASN A 150 4.99 -7.83 15.82
CA ASN A 150 4.15 -8.92 15.33
C ASN A 150 3.24 -8.47 14.18
N GLY A 151 3.49 -7.34 13.52
CA GLY A 151 2.58 -6.76 12.52
C GLY A 151 2.49 -7.55 11.22
N LEU A 152 1.51 -7.21 10.38
CA LEU A 152 1.37 -7.73 9.03
C LEU A 152 1.30 -6.57 8.04
N LEU A 153 2.21 -6.55 7.06
CA LEU A 153 2.05 -5.77 5.83
C LEU A 153 1.58 -6.70 4.71
N ILE A 154 0.53 -6.29 4.01
CA ILE A 154 0.01 -6.98 2.83
C ILE A 154 -0.32 -5.99 1.71
N ALA A 155 0.21 -6.22 0.52
CA ALA A 155 0.06 -5.31 -0.60
C ALA A 155 -0.10 -6.04 -1.93
N HIS A 156 -0.85 -5.44 -2.86
CA HIS A 156 -0.82 -5.89 -4.25
C HIS A 156 0.39 -5.31 -4.95
N LEU A 157 1.22 -6.15 -5.56
CA LEU A 157 2.38 -5.77 -6.33
C LEU A 157 2.43 -6.58 -7.62
N ASP A 158 2.39 -5.90 -8.77
CA ASP A 158 2.66 -6.54 -10.05
C ASP A 158 4.12 -6.37 -10.45
N LEU A 159 4.87 -7.47 -10.44
CA LEU A 159 6.28 -7.49 -10.83
C LEU A 159 6.49 -7.10 -12.30
N ALA A 160 5.47 -7.19 -13.15
CA ALA A 160 5.54 -6.72 -14.53
C ALA A 160 5.75 -5.19 -14.63
N ASN A 161 5.50 -4.45 -13.54
CA ASN A 161 5.67 -3.01 -13.47
C ASN A 161 6.97 -2.57 -12.78
N LEU A 162 7.92 -3.49 -12.57
CA LEU A 162 9.19 -3.23 -11.90
C LEU A 162 10.33 -3.62 -12.83
N TRP A 163 11.19 -2.65 -13.15
CA TRP A 163 12.26 -2.81 -14.13
C TRP A 163 13.61 -2.43 -13.54
N ILE A 164 14.64 -3.18 -13.91
CA ILE A 164 16.04 -2.98 -13.53
C ILE A 164 16.81 -2.55 -14.78
N VAL A 165 17.56 -1.47 -14.66
CA VAL A 165 18.47 -0.94 -15.68
C VAL A 165 19.89 -1.32 -15.28
N GLU A 166 20.59 -2.06 -16.14
CA GLU A 166 21.96 -2.54 -15.94
C GLU A 166 22.69 -2.54 -17.29
N ASP A 167 23.82 -1.82 -17.38
CA ASP A 167 24.64 -1.71 -18.60
C ASP A 167 23.81 -1.44 -19.87
N ASP A 168 22.96 -0.40 -19.81
CA ASP A 168 22.01 0.01 -20.87
C ASP A 168 20.92 -1.02 -21.23
N LYS A 169 20.81 -2.12 -20.48
CA LYS A 169 19.75 -3.12 -20.65
C LYS A 169 18.66 -2.94 -19.60
N VAL A 170 17.42 -3.02 -20.05
CA VAL A 170 16.24 -3.00 -19.19
C VAL A 170 15.73 -4.43 -19.02
N LYS A 171 15.61 -4.90 -17.79
CA LYS A 171 15.17 -6.26 -17.44
C LYS A 171 14.04 -6.19 -16.41
N PRO A 172 13.04 -7.08 -16.46
CA PRO A 172 12.02 -7.14 -15.41
C PRO A 172 12.65 -7.58 -14.09
N MET A 173 12.13 -7.06 -12.98
CA MET A 173 12.56 -7.46 -11.64
C MET A 173 12.21 -8.91 -11.35
N SER A 174 13.14 -9.66 -10.76
CA SER A 174 12.90 -11.05 -10.40
C SER A 174 12.20 -11.16 -9.04
N LYS A 175 11.34 -12.19 -8.89
CA LYS A 175 10.75 -12.56 -7.59
C LYS A 175 11.82 -12.86 -6.52
N LYS A 176 13.02 -13.30 -6.93
CA LYS A 176 14.13 -13.62 -6.01
C LYS A 176 14.57 -12.40 -5.20
N LEU A 177 14.47 -11.22 -5.79
CA LEU A 177 14.79 -9.97 -5.10
C LEU A 177 13.86 -9.73 -3.90
N LEU A 178 12.55 -9.97 -4.08
CA LEU A 178 11.59 -9.90 -2.98
C LEU A 178 11.90 -10.92 -1.88
N SER A 179 12.17 -12.18 -2.24
CA SER A 179 12.46 -13.22 -1.25
C SER A 179 13.77 -13.00 -0.50
N ASN A 180 14.79 -12.42 -1.15
CA ASN A 180 16.05 -12.06 -0.51
C ASN A 180 15.85 -10.96 0.55
N ALA A 181 14.91 -10.06 0.31
CA ALA A 181 14.48 -9.04 1.28
C ALA A 181 13.49 -9.58 2.34
N GLY A 182 13.28 -10.91 2.38
CA GLY A 182 12.42 -11.58 3.35
C GLY A 182 10.92 -11.47 3.06
N LEU A 183 10.52 -11.04 1.87
CA LEU A 183 9.11 -10.90 1.49
C LEU A 183 8.55 -12.19 0.90
N LYS A 184 7.34 -12.56 1.32
CA LYS A 184 6.58 -13.64 0.70
C LYS A 184 5.76 -13.08 -0.45
N TYR A 185 5.71 -13.76 -1.59
CA TYR A 185 4.95 -13.30 -2.76
C TYR A 185 4.14 -14.41 -3.41
N ASN A 186 2.83 -14.17 -3.54
CA ASN A 186 1.87 -15.00 -4.25
C ASN A 186 1.66 -14.45 -5.67
N ASN A 187 2.27 -15.09 -6.67
CA ASN A 187 2.21 -14.64 -8.05
C ASN A 187 0.80 -14.71 -8.67
N ARG A 188 -0.04 -15.67 -8.24
CA ARG A 188 -1.40 -15.82 -8.79
C ARG A 188 -2.30 -14.66 -8.36
N LYS A 189 -2.18 -14.23 -7.10
CA LYS A 189 -2.95 -13.11 -6.54
C LYS A 189 -2.23 -11.76 -6.66
N LYS A 190 -0.97 -11.77 -7.10
CA LYS A 190 -0.08 -10.60 -7.09
C LYS A 190 0.03 -9.96 -5.71
N LEU A 191 -0.01 -10.78 -4.65
CA LEU A 191 0.02 -10.35 -3.27
C LEU A 191 1.38 -10.56 -2.64
N LEU A 192 1.90 -9.52 -2.02
CA LEU A 192 3.10 -9.50 -1.22
C LEU A 192 2.73 -9.47 0.27
N PHE A 193 3.49 -10.18 1.08
CA PHE A 193 3.31 -10.27 2.53
C PHE A 193 4.63 -10.07 3.25
N LEU A 194 4.55 -9.37 4.37
CA LEU A 194 5.60 -9.25 5.35
C LEU A 194 4.98 -9.46 6.74
N GLU A 195 5.44 -10.48 7.44
CA GLU A 195 5.01 -10.78 8.81
C GLU A 195 6.14 -10.42 9.76
N ASN A 196 5.76 -9.86 10.90
CA ASN A 196 6.65 -9.34 11.91
C ASN A 196 7.47 -8.14 11.43
N ARG A 197 7.93 -7.33 12.37
CA ARG A 197 8.81 -6.22 12.03
C ARG A 197 10.16 -6.78 11.62
N GLN A 198 10.58 -6.45 10.41
CA GLN A 198 11.95 -6.64 9.95
C GLN A 198 12.41 -5.40 9.21
N GLU A 199 13.71 -5.14 9.26
CA GLU A 199 14.31 -4.12 8.42
C GLU A 199 14.25 -4.60 6.97
N LEU A 200 13.46 -3.90 6.15
CA LEU A 200 13.35 -4.15 4.73
C LEU A 200 14.22 -3.11 4.02
N MET A 201 15.23 -3.58 3.30
CA MET A 201 16.09 -2.74 2.49
C MET A 201 16.29 -3.40 1.13
N PHE A 202 16.08 -2.65 0.06
CA PHE A 202 16.45 -3.03 -1.28
C PHE A 202 17.75 -2.32 -1.66
N GLU A 203 18.73 -3.07 -2.16
CA GLU A 203 20.00 -2.52 -2.68
C GLU A 203 19.81 -1.96 -4.10
N LEU A 204 18.77 -1.16 -4.26
CA LEU A 204 18.34 -0.57 -5.51
C LEU A 204 18.19 0.93 -5.36
N GLU A 205 18.56 1.65 -6.40
CA GLU A 205 18.32 3.08 -6.53
C GLU A 205 17.19 3.31 -7.53
N TYR A 206 16.21 4.13 -7.16
CA TYR A 206 15.08 4.47 -8.01
C TYR A 206 15.48 5.53 -9.05
N LEU A 207 15.23 5.23 -10.32
CA LEU A 207 15.56 6.10 -11.45
C LEU A 207 14.38 6.96 -11.92
N GLY A 208 13.16 6.66 -11.45
CA GLY A 208 11.93 7.30 -11.89
C GLY A 208 10.93 6.31 -12.49
N ALA A 209 9.83 6.86 -12.98
CA ALA A 209 8.65 6.13 -13.43
C ALA A 209 8.26 6.46 -14.88
N ASP A 210 7.50 5.55 -15.48
CA ASP A 210 6.81 5.75 -16.76
C ASP A 210 5.32 5.45 -16.58
N ASP A 211 4.48 6.47 -16.80
CA ASP A 211 3.02 6.39 -16.70
C ASP A 211 2.35 5.89 -17.98
N CYS A 212 3.14 5.56 -19.01
CA CYS A 212 2.67 4.99 -20.28
C CYS A 212 2.74 3.45 -20.31
N ALA A 213 2.78 2.77 -19.16
CA ALA A 213 2.97 1.31 -19.06
C ALA A 213 1.83 0.46 -19.66
N GLY A 214 0.68 1.07 -19.93
CA GLY A 214 -0.53 0.37 -20.33
C GLY A 214 -1.30 -0.20 -19.15
N ALA A 215 -2.15 -1.20 -19.40
CA ALA A 215 -3.02 -1.77 -18.37
C ALA A 215 -2.30 -2.80 -17.48
N ASN A 216 -2.55 -2.77 -16.17
CA ASN A 216 -2.22 -3.84 -15.23
C ASN A 216 -3.15 -5.06 -15.41
N TYR A 217 -2.94 -6.09 -14.59
CA TYR A 217 -3.77 -7.31 -14.59
C TYR A 217 -5.24 -7.10 -14.21
N THR A 218 -5.64 -5.93 -13.69
CA THR A 218 -7.04 -5.56 -13.44
C THR A 218 -7.68 -4.81 -14.62
N GLY A 219 -6.91 -4.55 -15.68
CA GLY A 219 -7.35 -3.80 -16.86
C GLY A 219 -7.27 -2.28 -16.69
N GLN A 220 -6.72 -1.79 -15.57
CA GLN A 220 -6.59 -0.36 -15.28
C GLN A 220 -5.20 0.13 -15.68
N PRO A 221 -5.02 1.42 -16.05
CA PRO A 221 -3.69 1.97 -16.29
C PRO A 221 -2.72 1.70 -15.13
N ALA A 222 -1.43 1.63 -15.42
CA ALA A 222 -0.39 1.36 -14.44
C ALA A 222 0.84 2.23 -14.71
N VAL A 223 1.72 2.27 -13.72
CA VAL A 223 3.02 2.94 -13.78
C VAL A 223 4.13 1.91 -13.71
N ASN A 224 5.09 1.97 -14.62
CA ASN A 224 6.34 1.22 -14.50
C ASN A 224 7.33 1.99 -13.61
N SER A 225 7.98 1.31 -12.68
CA SER A 225 9.10 1.84 -11.90
C SER A 225 10.42 1.31 -12.45
N PHE A 226 11.41 2.17 -12.55
CA PHE A 226 12.76 1.81 -13.00
C PHE A 226 13.75 1.98 -11.86
N TYR A 227 14.64 1.01 -11.75
CA TYR A 227 15.65 0.95 -10.70
C TYR A 227 17.02 0.58 -11.31
N THR A 228 18.10 0.93 -10.63
CA THR A 228 19.45 0.40 -10.90
C THR A 228 20.01 -0.27 -9.64
N LEU A 229 20.99 -1.15 -9.81
CA LEU A 229 21.73 -1.71 -8.67
C LEU A 229 22.55 -0.60 -8.00
N ASN A 230 22.45 -0.53 -6.69
CA ASN A 230 23.28 0.40 -5.91
C ASN A 230 24.58 -0.31 -5.52
N PHE A 231 25.68 -0.04 -6.23
CA PHE A 231 26.98 -0.68 -5.98
C PHE A 231 27.76 -0.08 -4.79
N ASN A 232 27.19 0.88 -4.06
CA ASN A 232 27.89 1.65 -3.01
C ASN A 232 27.54 1.24 -1.56
N LYS A 233 27.11 0.00 -1.31
CA LYS A 233 26.93 -0.53 0.05
C LYS A 233 27.53 -1.92 0.20
#